data_AF-A0ABD0LDE5-F1
#
_entry.id   AF-A0ABD0LDE5-F1
#
_cell.length_a   1.000
_cell.length_b   1.000
_cell.length_c   1.000
_cell.angle_alpha   90.00
_cell.angle_beta   90.00
_cell.angle_gamma   90.00
#
_symmetry.space_group_name_H-M   'P 1'
#
loop_
_entity.id
_entity.type
_entity.pdbx_description
1 polymer ?
#
loop_
_entity_poly.entity_id
_entity_poly.type
_entity_poly.pdbx_seq_one_letter_code
_entity_poly.pdbx_strand_id
1 'polypeptide(L)'
;CAIPGYAGDTYKIQNETHALLVNQSIPSTNGQWDQCHVYRNVTQERNVSRTAYNVFNSSQSLSALQDFDREASECGRWVFDHSLFESTISDDFDIVCDRSWYRATSNMISELGTSAGCFVTGILSDRFGRKIAFYIGGFALIGGGFGIAFTQNIYTLSLCRFIMGAARIAVFVNGLV
;
A
#
# COMPACT_ATOMS: atom_id res chain seq x y z
N CYS A 1 9.79 4.19 6.40
CA CYS A 1 10.33 2.88 6.02
C CYS A 1 10.96 2.19 7.23
N ALA A 2 11.00 0.85 7.27
CA ALA A 2 11.73 0.11 8.29
C ALA A 2 13.24 0.09 8.01
N ILE A 3 14.05 0.19 9.05
CA ILE A 3 15.51 0.14 8.95
C ILE A 3 15.95 -1.29 8.55
N PRO A 4 16.80 -1.45 7.52
CA PRO A 4 17.27 -2.76 7.09
C PRO A 4 18.15 -3.42 8.17
N GLY A 5 17.84 -4.66 8.53
CA GLY A 5 18.60 -5.43 9.53
C GLY A 5 18.30 -5.09 10.99
N TYR A 6 17.40 -4.13 11.27
CA TYR A 6 16.99 -3.79 12.63
C TYR A 6 15.61 -4.38 12.96
N ALA A 7 15.58 -5.38 13.84
CA ALA A 7 14.37 -6.14 14.14
C ALA A 7 13.39 -5.41 15.08
N GLY A 8 13.90 -4.58 15.99
CA GLY A 8 13.10 -3.82 16.98
C GLY A 8 12.74 -2.41 16.54
N ASP A 9 12.45 -2.23 15.25
CA ASP A 9 12.16 -0.91 14.68
C ASP A 9 10.74 -0.44 15.01
N THR A 10 10.58 0.86 15.25
CA THR A 10 9.32 1.49 15.65
C THR A 10 9.12 2.76 14.83
N TYR A 11 7.87 3.16 14.60
CA TYR A 11 7.55 4.37 13.83
C TYR A 11 8.11 5.68 14.43
N LYS A 12 8.32 5.71 15.74
CA LYS A 12 8.90 6.84 16.50
C LYS A 12 10.32 6.54 16.91
N ILE A 13 11.15 7.59 16.90
CA ILE A 13 12.51 7.56 17.44
C ILE A 13 12.44 7.28 18.95
N GLN A 14 13.05 6.19 19.39
CA GLN A 14 13.06 5.79 20.81
C GLN A 14 14.31 6.27 21.56
N ASN A 15 15.48 6.11 20.95
CA ASN A 15 16.80 6.34 21.56
C ASN A 15 17.73 7.13 20.61
N GLU A 16 18.82 7.70 21.13
CA GLU A 16 19.83 8.41 20.33
C GLU A 16 20.48 7.51 19.27
N THR A 17 20.76 6.25 19.60
CA THR A 17 21.30 5.26 18.64
C THR A 17 20.33 4.97 17.50
N HIS A 18 19.03 4.90 17.80
CA HIS A 18 17.99 4.73 16.79
C HIS A 18 17.87 5.98 15.91
N ALA A 19 17.99 7.17 16.48
CA ALA A 19 18.03 8.43 15.72
C ALA A 19 19.21 8.48 14.73
N LEU A 20 20.40 8.03 15.16
CA LEU A 20 21.58 7.93 14.29
C LEU A 20 21.36 6.93 13.15
N LEU A 21 20.75 5.78 13.43
CA LEU A 21 20.44 4.78 12.41
C LEU A 21 19.41 5.28 11.40
N VAL A 22 18.35 5.96 11.85
CA VAL A 22 17.35 6.59 10.97
C VAL A 22 18.03 7.61 10.05
N ASN A 23 18.85 8.51 10.60
CA ASN A 23 19.54 9.55 9.83
C ASN A 23 20.55 8.99 8.82
N GLN A 24 21.11 7.81 9.09
CA GLN A 24 22.01 7.15 8.14
C GLN A 24 21.28 6.37 7.04
N SER A 25 20.09 5.84 7.32
CA SER A 25 19.39 4.88 6.44
C SER A 25 18.22 5.46 5.65
N ILE A 26 17.59 6.53 6.11
CA ILE A 26 16.38 7.09 5.50
C ILE A 26 16.69 8.52 5.00
N PRO A 27 16.35 8.87 3.75
CA PRO A 27 16.51 10.23 3.26
C PRO A 27 15.52 11.19 3.93
N SER A 28 15.94 12.44 4.13
CA SER A 28 15.09 13.50 4.67
C SER A 28 15.06 14.67 3.70
N THR A 29 13.86 15.13 3.34
CA THR A 29 13.63 16.29 2.49
C THR A 29 13.00 17.39 3.35
N ASN A 30 13.65 18.55 3.45
CA ASN A 30 13.15 19.71 4.23
C ASN A 30 12.80 19.38 5.71
N GLY A 31 13.55 18.48 6.34
CA GLY A 31 13.31 18.07 7.73
C GLY A 31 12.21 17.02 7.90
N GLN A 32 11.62 16.53 6.81
CA GLN A 32 10.66 15.43 6.80
C GLN A 32 11.30 14.17 6.23
N TRP A 33 11.26 13.07 7.00
CA TRP A 33 11.74 11.77 6.55
C TRP A 33 10.89 11.24 5.40
N ASP A 34 11.55 10.68 4.40
CA ASP A 34 10.89 10.01 3.30
C ASP A 34 10.26 8.69 3.78
N GLN A 35 9.07 8.41 3.28
CA GLN A 35 8.30 7.22 3.63
C GLN A 35 8.64 6.05 2.70
N CYS A 36 9.15 6.33 1.50
CA CYS A 36 9.19 5.40 0.39
C CYS A 36 10.56 4.90 0.01
N HIS A 37 11.62 5.63 0.37
CA HIS A 37 12.98 5.27 -0.01
C HIS A 37 13.88 5.01 1.19
N VAL A 38 14.91 4.19 0.97
CA VAL A 38 16.03 3.97 1.90
C VAL A 38 17.34 4.04 1.16
N TYR A 39 18.38 4.51 1.84
CA TYR A 39 19.73 4.42 1.34
C TYR A 39 20.22 2.98 1.37
N ARG A 40 20.62 2.46 0.22
CA ARG A 40 21.32 1.16 0.13
C ARG A 40 22.81 1.43 -0.01
N ASN A 41 23.63 0.72 0.76
CA ASN A 41 25.07 0.74 0.54
C ASN A 41 25.37 0.01 -0.78
N VAL A 42 25.67 0.74 -1.85
CA VAL A 42 25.94 0.23 -3.21
C VAL A 42 27.29 -0.52 -3.31
N THR A 43 27.93 -0.87 -2.19
CA THR A 43 29.27 -1.48 -2.17
C THR A 43 29.30 -3.01 -2.23
N GLN A 44 28.19 -3.70 -2.49
CA GLN A 44 28.19 -5.19 -2.53
C GLN A 44 27.68 -5.86 -3.82
N GLU A 45 27.53 -5.16 -4.95
CA GLU A 45 27.33 -5.85 -6.25
C GLU A 45 28.06 -5.26 -7.46
N ARG A 46 28.55 -4.01 -7.40
CA ARG A 46 29.60 -3.60 -8.34
C ARG A 46 30.90 -4.21 -7.83
N ASN A 47 31.38 -5.26 -8.51
CA ASN A 47 32.81 -5.57 -8.57
C ASN A 47 33.53 -4.22 -8.58
N VAL A 48 34.19 -3.87 -7.47
CA VAL A 48 34.86 -2.58 -7.33
C VAL A 48 35.76 -2.48 -8.55
N SER A 49 35.34 -1.68 -9.53
CA SER A 49 36.17 -1.39 -10.68
C SER A 49 37.46 -0.88 -10.09
N ARG A 50 38.56 -1.54 -10.42
CA ARG A 50 39.92 -1.35 -9.87
C ARG A 50 40.44 0.10 -9.91
N THR A 51 39.63 1.04 -10.40
CA THR A 51 39.88 2.48 -10.43
C THR A 51 39.76 3.17 -9.07
N ALA A 52 39.07 2.62 -8.06
CA ALA A 52 39.01 3.27 -6.73
C ALA A 52 40.31 3.11 -5.90
N TYR A 53 41.15 2.10 -6.20
CA TYR A 53 42.40 1.88 -5.48
C TYR A 53 43.50 2.90 -5.85
N ASN A 54 43.34 3.59 -6.99
CA ASN A 54 44.32 4.58 -7.45
C ASN A 54 44.09 5.98 -6.86
N VAL A 55 42.97 6.22 -6.17
CA VAL A 55 42.64 7.50 -5.53
C VAL A 55 43.35 7.67 -4.17
N PHE A 56 43.86 6.58 -3.59
CA PHE A 56 44.55 6.61 -2.29
C PHE A 56 45.92 7.35 -2.32
N ASN A 57 46.45 7.64 -3.51
CA ASN A 57 47.74 8.32 -3.68
C ASN A 57 47.64 9.84 -3.93
N SER A 58 46.44 10.42 -3.96
CA SER A 58 46.28 11.87 -4.04
C SER A 58 45.60 12.38 -2.77
N SER A 59 46.33 13.19 -2.01
CA SER A 59 45.92 13.88 -0.79
C SER A 59 44.83 14.95 -1.01
N GLN A 60 43.78 14.64 -1.77
CA GLN A 60 42.61 15.48 -1.92
C GLN A 60 41.44 14.85 -1.17
N SER A 61 41.17 15.43 0.00
CA SER A 61 39.91 15.43 0.74
C SER A 61 39.11 14.12 0.74
N LEU A 62 39.25 13.36 1.83
CA LEU A 62 38.36 12.27 2.25
C LEU A 62 36.86 12.67 2.29
N SER A 63 36.54 13.96 2.22
CA SER A 63 35.18 14.50 2.18
C SER A 63 34.53 14.44 0.79
N ALA A 64 35.29 14.24 -0.30
CA ALA A 64 34.74 14.07 -1.65
C ALA A 64 34.38 12.61 -1.99
N LEU A 65 34.86 11.65 -1.18
CA LEU A 65 34.42 10.25 -1.23
C LEU A 65 33.24 9.97 -0.29
N GLN A 66 32.81 10.95 0.51
CA GLN A 66 31.68 10.79 1.42
C GLN A 66 30.31 10.92 0.72
N ASP A 67 30.29 11.42 -0.51
CA ASP A 67 29.24 11.15 -1.50
C ASP A 67 29.42 9.75 -2.11
N PHE A 68 29.62 8.75 -1.24
CA PHE A 68 29.53 7.35 -1.61
C PHE A 68 28.07 7.09 -2.02
N ASP A 69 27.76 7.41 -3.28
CA ASP A 69 26.65 6.98 -4.13
C ASP A 69 25.50 6.35 -3.32
N ARG A 70 24.88 7.15 -2.43
CA ARG A 70 23.76 6.71 -1.61
C ARG A 70 22.54 6.77 -2.49
N GLU A 71 22.44 5.78 -3.37
CA GLU A 71 21.28 5.63 -4.22
C GLU A 71 20.07 5.32 -3.34
N ALA A 72 19.05 6.16 -3.46
CA ALA A 72 17.77 5.95 -2.81
C ALA A 72 17.07 4.80 -3.52
N SER A 73 16.90 3.69 -2.82
CA SER A 73 16.19 2.50 -3.30
C SER A 73 14.82 2.40 -2.66
N GLU A 74 13.89 1.71 -3.32
CA GLU A 74 12.55 1.46 -2.78
C GLU A 74 12.62 0.73 -1.43
N CYS A 75 11.78 1.19 -0.50
CA CYS A 75 11.57 0.54 0.78
C CYS A 75 10.93 -0.83 0.58
N GLY A 76 11.51 -1.88 1.18
CA GLY A 76 10.94 -3.24 1.11
C GLY A 76 10.06 -3.62 2.29
N ARG A 77 10.08 -2.85 3.38
CA ARG A 77 9.34 -3.15 4.62
C ARG A 77 8.96 -1.85 5.33
N TRP A 78 7.72 -1.72 5.77
CA TRP A 78 7.22 -0.54 6.48
C TRP A 78 6.99 -0.82 7.96
N VAL A 79 7.08 0.24 8.75
CA VAL A 79 6.64 0.25 10.16
C VAL A 79 5.54 1.28 10.23
N PHE A 80 4.34 0.82 10.59
CA PHE A 80 3.15 1.65 10.67
C PHE A 80 2.93 2.16 12.10
N ASP A 81 2.23 3.28 12.23
CA ASP A 81 1.78 3.77 13.52
C ASP A 81 0.42 3.15 13.86
N HIS A 82 0.39 2.34 14.92
CA HIS A 82 -0.82 1.67 15.41
C HIS A 82 -1.48 2.41 16.58
N SER A 83 -1.11 3.67 16.85
CA SER A 83 -1.64 4.44 17.98
C SER A 83 -3.15 4.70 17.89
N LEU A 84 -3.69 4.81 16.67
CA LEU A 84 -5.11 5.09 16.41
C LEU A 84 -5.87 3.87 15.89
N PHE A 85 -5.20 2.99 15.14
CA PHE A 85 -5.81 1.83 14.50
C PHE A 85 -4.91 0.61 14.70
N GLU A 86 -5.47 -0.50 15.19
CA GLU A 86 -4.71 -1.72 15.46
C GLU A 86 -4.22 -2.40 14.17
N SER A 87 -5.03 -2.38 13.11
CA SER A 87 -4.62 -2.77 11.76
C SER A 87 -5.37 -1.94 10.74
N THR A 88 -4.74 -1.73 9.58
CA THR A 88 -5.38 -1.04 8.46
C THR A 88 -5.15 -1.82 7.17
N ILE A 89 -6.05 -1.64 6.19
CA ILE A 89 -5.88 -2.24 4.84
C ILE A 89 -4.52 -1.87 4.22
N SER A 90 -3.96 -0.72 4.63
CA SER A 90 -2.62 -0.26 4.26
C SER A 90 -1.50 -1.18 4.68
N ASP A 91 -1.66 -1.67 5.89
CA ASP A 91 -0.69 -2.39 6.69
C ASP A 91 -0.78 -3.88 6.39
N ASP A 92 -2.00 -4.41 6.26
CA ASP A 92 -2.23 -5.80 5.84
C ASP A 92 -1.71 -6.13 4.42
N PHE A 93 -1.68 -5.14 3.52
CA PHE A 93 -1.35 -5.35 2.10
C PHE A 93 -0.13 -4.55 1.61
N ASP A 94 0.58 -3.84 2.48
CA ASP A 94 1.73 -2.97 2.14
C ASP A 94 1.45 -2.05 0.93
N ILE A 95 0.23 -1.53 0.81
CA ILE A 95 -0.20 -0.66 -0.30
C ILE A 95 0.16 0.80 -0.04
N VAL A 96 1.46 1.04 -0.02
CA VAL A 96 2.09 2.35 0.19
C VAL A 96 3.00 2.70 -0.99
N CYS A 97 3.36 3.99 -1.12
CA CYS A 97 4.31 4.47 -2.14
C CYS A 97 3.86 4.08 -3.56
N ASP A 98 4.66 3.31 -4.30
CA ASP A 98 4.34 2.87 -5.67
C ASP A 98 3.12 1.96 -5.77
N ARG A 99 2.66 1.42 -4.63
CA ARG A 99 1.42 0.63 -4.54
C ARG A 99 0.24 1.42 -3.96
N SER A 100 0.38 2.74 -3.77
CA SER A 100 -0.71 3.59 -3.28
C SER A 100 -1.91 3.64 -4.24
N TRP A 101 -1.66 3.52 -5.55
CA TRP A 101 -2.70 3.56 -6.59
C TRP A 101 -3.72 2.42 -6.46
N TYR A 102 -3.36 1.29 -5.84
CA TYR A 102 -4.27 0.17 -5.61
C TYR A 102 -5.51 0.57 -4.82
N ARG A 103 -5.42 1.57 -3.92
CA ARG A 103 -6.60 2.08 -3.21
C ARG A 103 -7.58 2.76 -4.14
N ALA A 104 -7.06 3.64 -4.99
CA ALA A 104 -7.86 4.35 -5.98
C ALA A 104 -8.51 3.34 -6.94
N THR A 105 -7.74 2.37 -7.43
CA THR A 105 -8.25 1.31 -8.30
C THR A 105 -9.29 0.43 -7.61
N SER A 106 -9.11 0.05 -6.33
CA SER A 106 -10.12 -0.72 -5.60
C SER A 106 -11.43 0.05 -5.47
N ASN A 107 -11.38 1.37 -5.25
CA ASN A 107 -12.56 2.21 -5.22
C ASN A 107 -13.22 2.31 -6.60
N MET A 108 -12.42 2.53 -7.65
CA MET A 108 -12.90 2.55 -9.03
C MET A 108 -13.59 1.24 -9.41
N ILE A 109 -12.98 0.09 -9.09
CA ILE A 109 -13.57 -1.24 -9.34
C ILE A 109 -14.91 -1.37 -8.61
N SER A 110 -15.00 -0.94 -7.35
CA SER A 110 -16.27 -1.04 -6.62
C SER A 110 -17.37 -0.21 -7.27
N GLU A 111 -17.06 1.00 -7.74
CA GLU A 111 -18.04 1.86 -8.41
C GLU A 111 -18.33 1.47 -9.86
N LEU A 112 -17.38 0.84 -10.55
CA LEU A 112 -17.67 0.12 -11.81
C LEU A 112 -18.63 -1.06 -11.57
N GLY A 113 -18.48 -1.75 -10.43
CA GLY A 113 -19.43 -2.76 -9.97
C GLY A 113 -20.82 -2.18 -9.77
N THR A 114 -20.92 -1.03 -9.09
CA THR A 114 -22.19 -0.28 -8.94
C THR A 114 -22.80 0.03 -10.31
N SER A 115 -22.00 0.56 -11.24
CA SER A 115 -22.44 0.93 -12.58
C SER A 115 -22.97 -0.27 -13.38
N ALA A 116 -22.25 -1.38 -13.37
CA ALA A 116 -22.68 -2.63 -13.99
C ALA A 116 -23.94 -3.20 -13.31
N GLY A 117 -24.00 -3.10 -11.98
CA GLY A 117 -25.15 -3.51 -11.17
C GLY A 117 -26.43 -2.76 -11.51
N CYS A 118 -26.35 -1.49 -11.93
CA CYS A 118 -27.51 -0.71 -12.38
C CYS A 118 -28.20 -1.39 -13.57
N PHE A 119 -27.43 -1.77 -14.59
CA PHE A 119 -27.97 -2.42 -15.79
C PHE A 119 -28.60 -3.78 -15.48
N VAL A 120 -27.90 -4.59 -14.68
CA VAL A 120 -28.38 -5.93 -14.28
C VAL A 120 -29.65 -5.82 -13.42
N THR A 121 -29.64 -4.95 -12.41
CA THR A 121 -30.79 -4.74 -11.52
C THR A 121 -31.99 -4.21 -12.28
N GLY A 122 -31.81 -3.29 -13.23
CA GLY A 122 -32.90 -2.77 -14.04
C GLY A 122 -33.62 -3.88 -14.79
N ILE A 123 -32.87 -4.69 -15.55
CA ILE A 123 -33.43 -5.84 -16.28
C ILE A 123 -34.10 -6.84 -15.33
N LEU A 124 -33.47 -7.12 -14.19
CA LEU A 124 -33.97 -8.09 -13.21
C LEU A 124 -35.27 -7.61 -12.55
N SER A 125 -35.34 -6.33 -12.18
CA SER A 125 -36.52 -5.67 -11.62
C SER A 125 -37.68 -5.71 -12.60
N ASP A 126 -37.43 -5.43 -13.88
CA ASP A 126 -38.47 -5.37 -14.90
C ASP A 126 -39.03 -6.75 -15.24
N ARG A 127 -38.19 -7.80 -15.20
CA ARG A 127 -38.59 -9.16 -15.59
C ARG A 127 -39.08 -10.04 -14.45
N PHE A 128 -38.47 -9.94 -13.27
CA PHE A 128 -38.78 -10.79 -12.11
C PHE A 128 -39.48 -10.04 -10.98
N GLY A 129 -39.62 -8.72 -11.10
CA GLY A 129 -40.24 -7.87 -10.09
C GLY A 129 -39.27 -7.37 -9.02
N ARG A 130 -39.55 -6.18 -8.49
CA ARG A 130 -38.70 -5.44 -7.54
C ARG A 130 -38.38 -6.19 -6.25
N LYS A 131 -39.32 -6.98 -5.72
CA LYS A 131 -39.13 -7.74 -4.47
C LYS A 131 -38.04 -8.81 -4.62
N ILE A 132 -38.01 -9.53 -5.73
CA ILE A 132 -37.01 -10.58 -5.98
C ILE A 132 -35.63 -9.94 -6.16
N ALA A 133 -35.55 -8.83 -6.90
CA ALA A 133 -34.30 -8.07 -7.07
C ALA A 133 -33.75 -7.56 -5.73
N PHE A 134 -34.62 -7.09 -4.82
CA PHE A 134 -34.22 -6.66 -3.47
C PHE A 134 -33.62 -7.80 -2.66
N TYR A 135 -34.27 -8.97 -2.59
CA TYR A 135 -33.74 -10.11 -1.83
C TYR A 135 -32.42 -10.63 -2.40
N ILE A 136 -32.30 -10.76 -3.73
CA ILE A 136 -31.07 -11.21 -4.38
C ILE A 136 -29.92 -10.24 -4.08
N GLY A 137 -30.16 -8.93 -4.22
CA GLY A 137 -29.19 -7.89 -3.88
C GLY A 137 -28.78 -7.95 -2.40
N GLY A 138 -29.75 -8.12 -1.50
CA GLY A 138 -29.49 -8.22 -0.06
C GLY A 138 -28.62 -9.42 0.29
N PHE A 139 -28.93 -10.61 -0.23
CA PHE A 139 -28.12 -11.82 -0.01
C PHE A 139 -26.71 -11.68 -0.60
N ALA A 140 -26.59 -11.10 -1.80
CA ALA A 140 -25.29 -10.85 -2.42
C ALA A 140 -24.44 -9.84 -1.62
N LEU A 141 -25.07 -8.82 -1.03
CA LEU A 141 -24.38 -7.82 -0.21
C LEU A 141 -23.86 -8.44 1.11
N ILE A 142 -24.70 -9.23 1.79
CA ILE A 142 -24.32 -9.93 3.02
C ILE A 142 -23.22 -10.95 2.73
N GLY A 143 -23.38 -11.77 1.70
CA GLY A 143 -22.39 -12.77 1.29
C GLY A 143 -21.06 -12.14 0.88
N GLY A 144 -21.09 -11.04 0.11
CA GLY A 144 -19.90 -10.28 -0.27
C GLY A 144 -19.20 -9.66 0.94
N GLY A 145 -19.96 -9.06 1.87
CA GLY A 145 -19.42 -8.48 3.10
C GLY A 145 -18.76 -9.52 4.00
N PHE A 146 -19.38 -10.70 4.15
CA PHE A 146 -18.79 -11.81 4.87
C PHE A 146 -17.52 -12.33 4.17
N GLY A 147 -17.54 -12.39 2.84
CA GLY A 147 -16.39 -12.79 2.03
C GLY A 147 -15.16 -11.90 2.27
N ILE A 148 -15.34 -10.58 2.39
CA ILE A 148 -14.25 -9.63 2.66
C ILE A 148 -13.47 -9.99 3.92
N ALA A 149 -14.15 -10.45 4.98
CA ALA A 149 -13.51 -10.81 6.25
C ALA A 149 -12.47 -11.94 6.11
N PHE A 150 -12.60 -12.80 5.10
CA PHE A 150 -11.67 -13.90 4.83
C PHE A 150 -10.68 -13.61 3.70
N THR A 151 -10.73 -12.42 3.09
CA THR A 151 -9.83 -12.11 1.98
C THR A 151 -8.44 -11.72 2.48
N GLN A 152 -7.45 -12.55 2.13
CA GLN A 152 -6.02 -12.27 2.34
C GLN A 152 -5.31 -11.82 1.05
N ASN A 153 -6.03 -11.72 -0.06
CA ASN A 153 -5.51 -11.33 -1.36
C ASN A 153 -6.21 -10.08 -1.88
N ILE A 154 -5.44 -9.10 -2.35
CA ILE A 154 -5.96 -7.83 -2.88
C ILE A 154 -6.92 -8.02 -4.07
N TYR A 155 -6.67 -9.03 -4.89
CA TYR A 155 -7.52 -9.37 -6.04
C TYR A 155 -8.88 -9.92 -5.61
N THR A 156 -8.90 -10.82 -4.63
CA THR A 156 -10.14 -11.37 -4.07
C THR A 156 -10.92 -10.29 -3.34
N LEU A 157 -10.24 -9.41 -2.59
CA LEU A 157 -10.85 -8.25 -1.95
C LEU A 157 -11.52 -7.33 -2.98
N SER A 158 -10.84 -7.07 -4.11
CA SER A 158 -11.36 -6.23 -5.20
C SER A 158 -12.59 -6.86 -5.87
N LEU A 159 -12.58 -8.18 -6.09
CA LEU A 159 -13.72 -8.91 -6.63
C LEU A 159 -14.91 -8.90 -5.67
N CYS A 160 -14.70 -9.16 -4.38
CA CYS A 160 -15.76 -9.06 -3.37
C CYS A 160 -16.35 -7.65 -3.33
N ARG A 161 -15.52 -6.60 -3.40
CA ARG A 161 -15.99 -5.20 -3.47
C ARG A 161 -16.72 -4.86 -4.76
N PHE A 162 -16.37 -5.48 -5.89
CA PHE A 162 -17.12 -5.36 -7.14
C PHE A 162 -18.53 -5.95 -7.00
N ILE A 163 -18.63 -7.18 -6.48
CA ILE A 163 -19.92 -7.86 -6.25
C ILE A 163 -20.77 -7.06 -5.26
N MET A 164 -20.19 -6.59 -4.16
CA MET A 164 -20.88 -5.71 -3.23
C MET A 164 -21.33 -4.40 -3.88
N GLY A 165 -20.49 -3.78 -4.72
CA GLY A 165 -20.87 -2.59 -5.50
C GLY A 165 -22.12 -2.83 -6.35
N ALA A 166 -22.14 -3.93 -7.10
CA ALA A 166 -23.30 -4.31 -7.90
C ALA A 166 -24.55 -4.61 -7.05
N ALA A 167 -24.37 -5.24 -5.89
CA ALA A 167 -25.47 -5.56 -4.97
C ALA A 167 -26.02 -4.33 -4.23
N ARG A 168 -25.17 -3.35 -3.90
CA ARG A 168 -25.55 -2.10 -3.20
C ARG A 168 -26.66 -1.37 -3.96
N ILE A 169 -26.50 -1.18 -5.27
CA ILE A 169 -27.50 -0.48 -6.08
C ILE A 169 -28.81 -1.25 -6.20
N ALA A 170 -28.74 -2.59 -6.23
CA ALA A 170 -29.94 -3.44 -6.27
C ALA A 170 -30.85 -3.21 -5.07
N VAL A 171 -30.27 -3.13 -3.87
CA VAL A 171 -31.01 -2.85 -2.64
C VAL A 171 -31.51 -1.42 -2.60
N PHE A 172 -30.67 -0.45 -2.97
CA PHE A 172 -31.00 0.98 -2.91
C PHE A 172 -32.19 1.34 -3.82
N VAL A 173 -32.14 0.95 -5.09
CA VAL A 173 -33.17 1.30 -6.09
C VAL A 173 -34.50 0.61 -5.79
N ASN A 174 -34.47 -0.64 -5.32
CA ASN A 174 -35.69 -1.42 -5.07
C ASN A 174 -36.27 -1.25 -3.65
N GLY A 175 -35.48 -0.75 -2.69
CA GLY A 175 -35.91 -0.55 -1.30
C GLY A 175 -36.59 0.80 -1.03
N LEU A 176 -36.47 1.77 -1.94
CA LEU A 176 -37.04 3.12 -1.82
C LEU A 176 -38.47 3.27 -2.36
N VAL A 177 -39.14 2.16 -2.72
CA VAL A 177 -40.49 2.14 -3.32
C VAL A 177 -41.49 1.43 -2.42
#